data_AF-A0AAI8FNV6-F1
#
_entry.id   AF-A0AAI8FNV6-F1
#
_cell.length_a   1.000
_cell.length_b   1.000
_cell.length_c   1.000
_cell.angle_alpha   90.00
_cell.angle_beta   90.00
_cell.angle_gamma   90.00
#
_symmetry.space_group_name_H-M   'P 1'
#
loop_
_entity.id
_entity.type
_entity.pdbx_description
1 polymer ?
#
loop_
_entity_poly.entity_id
_entity_poly.type
_entity_poly.pdbx_seq_one_letter_code
_entity_poly.pdbx_strand_id
1 'polypeptide(L)'
;MALGKNVARLRTLTGETRPDLARAIGIESQQPIYALESRDSSRSDLAPKLAKHFQIDLNVLLEDDLTHLDNAGLDALRRSRKPPPGSGKKVKIQEQFEAAPEPIQQAVRDLLDLPIADAEKVAALIAAFRGSR
;
A
#
# COMPACT_ATOMS: atom_id res chain seq x y z
N MET A 1 0.19 -15.22 -17.54
CA MET A 1 -0.07 -15.72 -16.16
C MET A 1 -1.27 -14.97 -15.62
N ALA A 2 -2.16 -15.65 -14.90
CA ALA A 2 -3.52 -15.17 -14.70
C ALA A 2 -3.84 -14.94 -13.22
N LEU A 3 -4.07 -13.66 -12.90
CA LEU A 3 -4.63 -13.18 -11.65
C LEU A 3 -5.80 -14.06 -11.15
N GLY A 4 -6.65 -14.55 -12.06
CA GLY A 4 -7.75 -15.45 -11.73
C GLY A 4 -7.32 -16.73 -11.01
N LYS A 5 -6.24 -17.37 -11.46
CA LYS A 5 -5.71 -18.62 -10.85
C LYS A 5 -5.12 -18.35 -9.46
N ASN A 6 -4.41 -17.24 -9.31
CA ASN A 6 -3.87 -16.79 -8.02
C ASN A 6 -5.00 -16.53 -7.01
N VAL A 7 -6.03 -15.79 -7.41
CA VAL A 7 -7.18 -15.47 -6.55
C VAL A 7 -7.94 -16.73 -6.18
N ALA A 8 -8.17 -17.65 -7.12
CA ALA A 8 -8.82 -18.93 -6.84
C ALA A 8 -8.02 -19.72 -5.79
N ARG A 9 -6.69 -19.79 -5.94
CA ARG A 9 -5.82 -20.49 -4.99
C ARG A 9 -5.86 -19.85 -3.61
N LEU A 10 -5.69 -18.53 -3.50
CA LEU A 10 -5.75 -17.81 -2.23
C LEU A 10 -7.10 -18.02 -1.52
N ARG A 11 -8.20 -17.96 -2.26
CA ARG A 11 -9.54 -18.25 -1.75
C ARG A 11 -9.66 -19.69 -1.21
N THR A 12 -9.08 -20.69 -1.90
CA THR A 12 -9.08 -22.06 -1.38
C THR A 12 -8.24 -22.23 -0.11
N LEU A 13 -7.13 -21.50 0.02
CA LEU A 13 -6.28 -21.53 1.21
C LEU A 13 -6.97 -20.87 2.42
N THR A 14 -7.71 -19.77 2.20
CA THR A 14 -8.47 -19.09 3.26
C THR A 14 -9.78 -19.79 3.60
N GLY A 15 -10.22 -20.76 2.80
CA GLY A 15 -11.50 -21.45 2.97
C GLY A 15 -12.71 -20.59 2.63
N GLU A 16 -12.53 -19.45 1.96
CA GLU A 16 -13.60 -18.51 1.65
C GLU A 16 -14.43 -18.97 0.44
N THR A 17 -15.73 -18.69 0.47
CA THR A 17 -16.56 -18.85 -0.72
C THR A 17 -16.47 -17.58 -1.59
N ARG A 18 -16.82 -17.68 -2.88
CA ARG A 18 -16.89 -16.52 -3.78
C ARG A 18 -17.83 -15.41 -3.27
N PRO A 19 -19.04 -15.70 -2.76
CA PRO A 19 -19.89 -14.64 -2.22
C PRO A 19 -19.32 -14.02 -0.95
N ASP A 20 -18.61 -14.77 -0.12
CA ASP A 20 -17.96 -14.20 1.07
C ASP A 20 -16.82 -13.26 0.69
N LEU A 21 -15.97 -13.67 -0.27
CA LEU A 21 -14.90 -12.84 -0.81
C LEU A 21 -15.46 -11.56 -1.44
N ALA A 22 -16.55 -11.67 -2.20
CA ALA A 22 -17.26 -10.54 -2.79
C ALA A 22 -17.72 -9.54 -1.72
N ARG A 23 -18.39 -10.01 -0.65
CA ARG A 23 -18.78 -9.16 0.48
C ARG A 23 -17.57 -8.53 1.17
N ALA A 24 -16.50 -9.29 1.38
CA ALA A 24 -15.30 -8.82 2.08
C ALA A 24 -14.59 -7.68 1.33
N ILE A 25 -14.61 -7.69 0.00
CA ILE A 25 -14.04 -6.61 -0.82
C ILE A 25 -15.06 -5.51 -1.18
N GLY A 26 -16.28 -5.58 -0.64
CA GLY A 26 -17.33 -4.58 -0.83
C GLY A 26 -17.95 -4.58 -2.22
N ILE A 27 -18.19 -5.76 -2.81
CA ILE A 27 -18.98 -5.90 -4.04
C ILE A 27 -20.24 -6.74 -3.74
N GLU A 28 -21.35 -6.33 -4.33
CA GLU A 28 -22.68 -6.90 -4.05
C GLU A 28 -22.92 -8.25 -4.73
N SER A 29 -22.14 -8.55 -5.78
CA SER A 29 -22.31 -9.74 -6.61
C SER A 29 -21.03 -10.58 -6.65
N GLN A 30 -21.19 -11.90 -6.67
CA GLN A 30 -20.09 -12.85 -6.90
C GLN A 30 -19.68 -12.96 -8.37
N GLN A 31 -20.48 -12.45 -9.31
CA GLN A 31 -20.22 -12.52 -10.75
C GLN A 31 -18.84 -11.98 -11.16
N PRO A 32 -18.36 -10.83 -10.62
CA PRO A 32 -17.03 -10.33 -10.93
C PRO A 32 -15.90 -11.25 -10.44
N ILE A 33 -16.06 -11.92 -9.29
CA ILE A 33 -15.08 -12.90 -8.80
C ILE A 33 -15.07 -14.14 -9.70
N TYR A 34 -16.25 -14.64 -10.07
CA TYR A 34 -16.37 -15.77 -10.98
C TYR A 34 -15.76 -15.46 -12.36
N ALA A 35 -16.06 -14.28 -12.92
CA ALA A 35 -15.49 -13.82 -14.18
C ALA A 35 -13.97 -13.64 -14.09
N LEU A 36 -13.46 -13.21 -12.93
CA LEU A 36 -12.02 -13.09 -12.69
C LEU A 36 -11.34 -14.46 -12.64
N GLU A 37 -11.89 -15.41 -11.88
CA GLU A 37 -11.31 -16.76 -11.75
C GLU A 37 -11.35 -17.55 -13.07
N SER A 38 -12.34 -17.29 -13.92
CA SER A 38 -12.51 -17.98 -15.21
C SER A 38 -11.72 -17.37 -16.36
N ARG A 39 -11.33 -16.10 -16.27
CA ARG A 39 -10.59 -15.41 -17.33
C ARG A 39 -9.10 -15.35 -17.01
N ASP A 40 -8.27 -15.63 -18.02
CA ASP A 40 -6.81 -15.45 -17.95
C ASP A 40 -6.41 -13.95 -18.15
N SER A 41 -7.11 -13.02 -17.48
CA SER A 41 -6.78 -11.58 -17.54
C SER A 41 -5.78 -11.20 -16.45
N SER A 42 -4.77 -10.40 -16.81
CA SER A 42 -3.81 -9.79 -15.88
C SER A 42 -4.28 -8.45 -15.31
N ARG A 43 -5.36 -7.87 -15.85
CA ARG A 43 -5.89 -6.57 -15.43
C ARG A 43 -7.31 -6.71 -14.94
N SER A 44 -7.51 -6.38 -13.66
CA SER A 44 -8.81 -6.28 -13.02
C SER A 44 -8.81 -5.11 -12.04
N ASP A 45 -9.86 -4.31 -12.09
CA ASP A 45 -10.08 -3.21 -11.13
C ASP A 45 -10.26 -3.71 -9.69
N LEU A 46 -10.49 -5.02 -9.53
CA LEU A 46 -10.61 -5.68 -8.22
C LEU A 46 -9.26 -6.07 -7.63
N ALA A 47 -8.18 -6.12 -8.41
CA ALA A 47 -6.87 -6.60 -7.94
C ALA A 47 -6.35 -5.83 -6.71
N PRO A 48 -6.43 -4.49 -6.61
CA PRO A 48 -6.00 -3.76 -5.43
C PRO A 48 -6.81 -4.12 -4.18
N LYS A 49 -8.12 -4.33 -4.34
CA LYS A 49 -9.01 -4.72 -3.23
C LYS A 49 -8.72 -6.14 -2.75
N LEU A 50 -8.47 -7.06 -3.69
CA LEU A 50 -8.10 -8.45 -3.40
C LEU A 50 -6.75 -8.55 -2.70
N ALA A 51 -5.72 -7.84 -3.18
CA ALA A 51 -4.41 -7.77 -2.53
C ALA A 51 -4.52 -7.26 -1.08
N LYS A 52 -5.36 -6.22 -0.86
CA LYS A 52 -5.62 -5.69 0.48
C LYS A 52 -6.32 -6.72 1.39
N HIS A 53 -7.32 -7.44 0.88
CA HIS A 53 -8.05 -8.48 1.60
C HIS A 53 -7.15 -9.64 2.03
N PHE A 54 -6.37 -10.19 1.09
CA PHE A 54 -5.45 -11.29 1.37
C PHE A 54 -4.19 -10.86 2.13
N GLN A 55 -4.00 -9.55 2.33
CA GLN A 55 -2.86 -8.93 2.96
C GLN A 55 -1.53 -9.29 2.28
N ILE A 56 -1.51 -9.28 0.96
CA ILE A 56 -0.30 -9.49 0.14
C ILE A 56 -0.02 -8.23 -0.69
N ASP A 57 1.19 -8.15 -1.24
CA ASP A 57 1.54 -7.06 -2.15
C ASP A 57 0.77 -7.19 -3.48
N LEU A 58 0.42 -6.05 -4.10
CA LEU A 58 -0.29 -6.06 -5.37
C LEU A 58 0.58 -6.62 -6.49
N ASN A 59 1.87 -6.30 -6.50
CA ASN A 59 2.78 -6.80 -7.53
C ASN A 59 2.93 -8.33 -7.40
N VAL A 60 3.04 -8.87 -6.18
CA VAL A 60 3.04 -10.31 -5.93
C VAL A 60 1.77 -10.96 -6.48
N LEU A 61 0.60 -10.37 -6.24
CA LEU A 61 -0.66 -10.92 -6.74
C LEU A 61 -0.74 -10.95 -8.29
N LEU A 62 -0.12 -9.97 -8.96
CA LEU A 62 -0.19 -9.79 -10.41
C LEU A 62 0.92 -10.50 -11.20
N GLU A 63 2.12 -10.57 -10.64
CA GLU A 63 3.35 -10.99 -11.32
C GLU A 63 3.79 -12.40 -10.92
N ASP A 64 3.60 -12.79 -9.65
CA ASP A 64 4.05 -14.09 -9.16
C ASP A 64 3.04 -15.20 -9.47
N ASP A 65 3.55 -16.42 -9.66
CA ASP A 65 2.71 -17.62 -9.75
C ASP A 65 2.43 -18.15 -8.34
N LEU A 66 1.20 -17.92 -7.87
CA LEU A 66 0.76 -18.35 -6.54
C LEU A 66 0.00 -19.69 -6.58
N THR A 67 -0.10 -20.35 -7.73
CA THR A 67 -0.91 -21.57 -7.89
C THR A 67 -0.46 -22.73 -7.00
N HIS A 68 0.84 -22.79 -6.72
CA HIS A 68 1.46 -23.79 -5.86
C HIS A 68 1.66 -23.35 -4.40
N LEU A 69 1.18 -22.14 -4.05
CA LEU A 69 1.32 -21.59 -2.70
C LEU A 69 0.58 -22.47 -1.68
N ASP A 70 1.21 -22.71 -0.52
CA ASP A 70 0.60 -23.38 0.63
C ASP A 70 0.30 -22.37 1.76
N ASN A 71 -0.28 -22.86 2.88
CA ASN A 71 -0.63 -21.99 4.00
C ASN A 71 0.59 -21.31 4.64
N ALA A 72 1.73 -22.03 4.71
CA ALA A 72 2.97 -21.47 5.26
C ALA A 72 3.54 -20.36 4.36
N GLY A 73 3.49 -20.55 3.04
CA GLY A 73 3.89 -19.55 2.04
C GLY A 73 2.98 -18.32 2.08
N LEU A 74 1.66 -18.50 2.23
CA LEU A 74 0.74 -17.37 2.39
C LEU A 74 1.05 -16.56 3.65
N ASP A 75 1.34 -17.21 4.77
CA ASP A 75 1.74 -16.52 6.00
C ASP A 75 3.08 -15.80 5.84
N ALA A 76 4.03 -16.36 5.10
CA ALA A 76 5.29 -15.69 4.77
C ALA A 76 5.06 -14.42 3.94
N LEU A 77 4.18 -14.47 2.92
CA LEU A 77 3.82 -13.30 2.11
C LEU A 77 3.12 -12.21 2.93
N ARG A 78 2.25 -12.59 3.87
CA ARG A 78 1.60 -11.63 4.78
C ARG A 78 2.60 -10.97 5.72
N ARG A 79 3.61 -11.71 6.19
CA ARG A 79 4.68 -11.20 7.04
C ARG A 79 5.67 -10.33 6.27
N SER A 80 5.94 -10.61 5.00
CA SER A 80 6.81 -9.77 4.16
C SER A 80 6.15 -8.45 3.77
N ARG A 81 4.81 -8.39 3.70
CA ARG A 81 4.05 -7.14 3.55
C ARG A 81 4.18 -6.21 4.75
N LYS A 82 4.60 -6.70 5.92
CA LYS A 82 4.97 -5.82 7.03
C LYS A 82 6.13 -4.96 6.51
N PRO A 83 5.94 -3.64 6.30
CA PRO A 83 7.09 -2.82 5.97
C PRO A 83 8.10 -3.07 7.09
N PRO A 84 9.38 -3.33 6.79
CA PRO A 84 10.40 -3.31 7.81
C PRO A 84 10.17 -2.04 8.63
N PRO A 85 10.17 -2.08 9.98
CA PRO A 85 10.16 -0.86 10.76
C PRO A 85 11.45 -0.10 10.41
N GLY A 86 11.38 0.81 9.42
CA GLY A 86 12.53 1.53 8.89
C GLY A 86 12.61 1.71 7.36
N SER A 87 11.89 0.94 6.55
CA SER A 87 12.05 1.00 5.08
C SER A 87 10.99 1.88 4.41
N GLY A 88 11.43 3.00 3.84
CA GLY A 88 10.74 3.60 2.68
C GLY A 88 10.43 5.10 2.75
N LYS A 89 10.14 5.68 3.92
CA LYS A 89 9.76 7.11 4.01
C LYS A 89 10.77 8.01 4.71
N LYS A 90 11.51 7.54 5.72
CA LYS A 90 12.46 8.40 6.44
C LYS A 90 13.73 8.70 5.62
N VAL A 91 14.26 7.69 4.91
CA VAL A 91 15.50 7.82 4.13
C VAL A 91 15.37 8.87 3.01
N LYS A 92 14.28 8.85 2.25
CA LYS A 92 14.04 9.84 1.18
C LYS A 92 13.86 11.27 1.69
N ILE A 93 13.30 11.45 2.89
CA ILE A 93 13.13 12.80 3.47
C ILE A 93 14.46 13.32 4.00
N GLN A 94 15.28 12.45 4.61
CA GLN A 94 16.64 12.81 5.07
C GLN A 94 17.53 13.20 3.89
N GLU A 95 17.56 12.40 2.83
CA GLU A 95 18.33 12.68 1.61
C GLU A 95 17.86 13.97 0.91
N GLN A 96 16.54 14.22 0.86
CA GLN A 96 15.99 15.46 0.29
C GLN A 96 16.28 16.68 1.16
N PHE A 97 16.36 16.51 2.48
CA PHE A 97 16.74 17.57 3.40
C PHE A 97 18.22 17.92 3.26
N GLU A 98 19.10 16.91 3.23
CA GLU A 98 20.55 17.11 3.04
C GLU A 98 20.89 17.65 1.65
N ALA A 99 20.08 17.36 0.62
CA ALA A 99 20.22 17.91 -0.73
C ALA A 99 19.61 19.32 -0.88
N ALA A 100 18.87 19.84 0.11
CA ALA A 100 18.33 21.19 0.07
C ALA A 100 19.43 22.24 0.32
N PRO A 101 19.36 23.45 -0.26
CA PRO A 101 20.29 24.53 0.04
C PRO A 101 20.42 24.80 1.55
N GLU A 102 21.63 25.07 2.04
CA GLU A 102 21.90 25.35 3.46
C GLU A 102 20.94 26.33 4.16
N PRO A 103 20.47 27.44 3.52
CA PRO A 103 19.52 28.33 4.18
C PRO A 103 18.19 27.65 4.55
N ILE A 104 17.74 26.66 3.76
CA ILE A 104 16.52 25.90 4.05
C ILE A 104 16.76 24.91 5.19
N GLN A 105 17.93 24.26 5.20
CA GLN A 105 18.29 23.35 6.29
C GLN A 105 18.38 24.10 7.63
N GLN A 106 18.96 25.30 7.62
CA GLN A 106 19.07 26.14 8.80
C GLN A 106 17.70 26.63 9.29
N ALA A 107 16.82 27.10 8.39
CA ALA A 107 15.47 27.52 8.77
C ALA A 107 14.64 26.40 9.41
N VAL A 108 14.80 25.15 8.97
CA VAL A 108 14.13 23.99 9.58
C VAL A 108 14.71 23.65 10.95
N ARG A 109 16.04 23.76 11.12
CA ARG A 109 16.69 23.57 12.44
C ARG A 109 16.23 24.64 13.43
N ASP A 110 16.19 25.90 13.00
CA ASP A 110 15.72 27.02 13.81
C ASP A 110 14.24 26.82 14.20
N LEU A 111 13.40 26.26 13.32
CA LEU A 111 12.01 25.92 13.62
C LEU A 111 11.84 24.78 14.63
N LEU A 112 12.77 23.84 14.68
CA LEU A 112 12.76 22.71 15.62
C LEU A 112 13.28 23.09 17.01
N ASP A 113 14.17 24.10 17.07
CA ASP A 113 14.66 24.68 18.33
C ASP A 113 13.71 25.71 18.95
N LEU A 114 12.66 26.12 18.22
CA LEU A 114 11.58 26.90 18.80
C LEU A 114 10.75 26.01 19.74
N PRO A 115 10.54 26.41 21.02
CA PRO A 115 9.60 25.71 21.89
C PRO A 115 8.21 25.78 21.23
N ILE A 116 7.73 24.64 20.73
CA ILE A 116 6.43 24.50 20.08
C ILE A 116 5.36 24.77 21.12
N ALA A 117 4.98 26.03 21.26
CA ALA A 117 3.83 26.46 22.05
C ALA A 117 2.73 27.05 21.19
N ASP A 118 2.99 27.43 19.93
CA ASP A 118 2.00 28.13 19.12
C ASP A 118 1.88 27.57 17.70
N ALA A 119 0.89 26.70 17.52
CA ALA A 119 0.49 26.17 16.22
C ALA A 119 0.11 27.28 15.23
N GLU A 120 -0.30 28.46 15.72
CA GLU A 120 -0.60 29.63 14.89
C GLU A 120 0.64 30.15 14.13
N LYS A 121 1.82 30.15 14.78
CA LYS A 121 3.05 30.65 14.15
C LYS A 121 3.53 29.72 13.03
N VAL A 122 3.34 28.41 13.20
CA VAL A 122 3.65 27.41 12.16
C VAL A 122 2.68 27.56 10.97
N ALA A 123 1.39 27.78 11.24
CA ALA A 123 0.40 28.01 10.19
C ALA A 123 0.69 29.30 9.39
N ALA A 124 1.10 30.38 10.08
CA ALA A 124 1.47 31.65 9.45
C ALA A 124 2.70 31.51 8.53
N LEU A 125 3.71 30.75 8.94
CA LEU A 125 4.91 30.51 8.12
C LEU A 125 4.59 29.70 6.86
N ILE A 126 3.75 28.67 6.99
CA ILE A 126 3.29 27.86 5.84
C ILE A 126 2.46 28.72 4.87
N ALA A 127 1.62 29.62 5.38
CA ALA A 127 0.84 30.53 4.55
C ALA A 127 1.74 31.54 3.80
N ALA A 128 2.75 32.10 4.47
CA ALA A 128 3.70 33.05 3.86
C ALA A 128 4.48 32.42 2.69
N PHE A 129 4.91 31.16 2.83
CA PHE A 129 5.60 30.44 1.74
C PHE A 129 4.69 30.08 0.55
N ARG A 130 3.37 30.02 0.75
CA ARG A 130 2.41 29.66 -0.30
C ARG A 130 1.97 30.85 -1.17
N GLY A 131 2.30 32.08 -0.78
CA GLY A 131 1.84 33.33 -1.41
C GLY A 131 2.83 34.02 -2.36
N SER A 132 4.06 33.52 -2.56
CA SER A 132 5.05 34.13 -3.47
C SER A 132 5.10 33.45 -4.85
N ARG A 133 3.96 33.42 -5.55
CA ARG A 133 3.91 33.20 -7.00
C ARG A 133 3.03 34.26 -7.66
#